data_AF-A0A183NAA1-F1
#
_entry.id   AF-A0A183NAA1-F1
#
_cell.length_a   1.000
_cell.length_b   1.000
_cell.length_c   1.000
_cell.angle_alpha   90.00
_cell.angle_beta   90.00
_cell.angle_gamma   90.00
#
_symmetry.space_group_name_H-M   'P 1'
#
loop_
_entity.id
_entity.type
_entity.pdbx_description
1 polymer ?
#
loop_
_entity_poly.entity_id
_entity_poly.type
_entity_poly.pdbx_seq_one_letter_code
_entity_poly.pdbx_strand_id
1 'polypeptide(L)' 'MTTFPELVSPTSTPELVIGSEVVECVDRFTYLGSLISPCGPVCDEISARIQKARLAFANLRHLWRR' A
#
# COMPACT_ATOMS: atom_id res chain seq x y z
N MET A 1 17.11 31.85 -9.33
CA MET A 1 16.35 30.83 -8.57
C MET A 1 15.02 30.63 -9.28
N THR A 2 14.98 29.74 -10.26
CA THR A 2 13.76 29.40 -10.99
C THR A 2 13.08 28.24 -10.27
N THR A 3 11.93 28.50 -9.66
CA THR A 3 11.04 27.46 -9.13
C THR A 3 10.55 26.63 -10.31
N PHE A 4 10.91 25.35 -10.34
CA PHE A 4 10.28 24.38 -11.25
C PHE A 4 8.79 24.32 -10.90
N PRO A 5 7.86 24.47 -11.87
CA PRO A 5 6.47 24.19 -11.60
C PRO A 5 6.35 22.71 -11.28
N GLU A 6 5.91 22.40 -10.07
CA GLU A 6 5.47 21.07 -9.69
C GLU A 6 4.36 20.69 -10.67
N LEU A 7 4.64 19.73 -11.55
CA LEU A 7 3.63 19.09 -12.37
C LEU A 7 2.72 18.31 -11.42
N VAL A 8 1.79 19.01 -10.77
CA VAL A 8 0.56 18.40 -10.28
C VAL A 8 -0.18 17.94 -11.53
N SER A 9 0.16 16.74 -11.98
CA SER A 9 -0.73 16.00 -12.85
C SER A 9 -2.01 15.85 -12.04
N PRO A 10 -3.20 16.25 -12.55
CA PRO A 10 -4.41 15.75 -11.94
C PRO A 10 -4.28 14.23 -12.10
N THR A 11 -4.08 13.52 -11.00
CA THR A 11 -4.22 12.07 -10.96
C THR A 11 -5.70 11.84 -11.19
N SER A 12 -6.11 11.93 -12.46
CA SER A 12 -7.46 11.61 -12.90
C SER A 12 -7.55 10.12 -12.65
N THR A 13 -8.07 9.75 -11.49
CA THR A 13 -8.55 8.40 -11.26
C THR A 13 -9.46 8.11 -12.45
N PRO A 14 -9.14 7.13 -13.30
CA PRO A 14 -9.97 6.87 -14.47
C PRO A 14 -11.34 6.44 -13.96
N GLU A 15 -12.36 7.26 -14.20
CA GLU A 15 -13.74 6.91 -13.90
C GLU A 15 -14.16 5.79 -14.84
N LEU A 16 -14.20 4.57 -14.30
CA LEU A 16 -14.75 3.43 -15.00
C LEU A 16 -16.27 3.57 -14.99
N VAL A 17 -16.86 3.73 -16.18
CA VAL A 17 -18.31 3.82 -16.35
C VAL A 17 -18.80 2.55 -17.03
N ILE A 18 -19.78 1.88 -16.44
CA ILE A 18 -20.48 0.73 -17.03
C ILE A 18 -21.92 1.17 -17.31
N GLY A 19 -22.27 1.32 -18.59
CA GLY A 19 -23.54 1.91 -18.99
C GLY A 19 -23.61 3.39 -18.63
N SER A 20 -24.51 3.77 -17.72
CA SER A 20 -24.66 5.13 -17.17
C SER A 20 -24.22 5.25 -15.71
N GLU A 21 -23.62 4.21 -15.13
CA GLU A 21 -23.20 4.17 -13.74
C GLU A 21 -21.69 4.26 -13.61
N VAL A 22 -21.22 5.12 -12.71
CA VAL A 22 -19.81 5.23 -12.33
C VAL A 22 -19.50 4.10 -11.34
N VAL A 23 -18.48 3.31 -11.64
CA VAL A 23 -18.01 2.22 -10.78
C VAL A 23 -17.26 2.83 -9.61
N GLU A 24 -17.65 2.44 -8.39
CA GLU A 24 -16.95 2.82 -7.17
C GLU A 24 -15.53 2.25 -7.18
N CYS A 25 -14.53 3.14 -7.00
CA CYS A 25 -13.15 2.74 -6.84
C CYS A 25 -12.93 2.25 -5.40
N VAL A 26 -12.69 0.96 -5.23
CA VAL A 26 -12.41 0.35 -3.92
C VAL A 26 -10.94 -0.08 -3.86
N ASP A 27 -10.16 0.61 -3.03
CA ASP A 27 -8.72 0.36 -2.88
C ASP A 27 -8.39 -0.99 -2.25
N ARG A 28 -9.29 -1.58 -1.45
CA ARG A 28 -8.99 -2.86 -0.79
C ARG A 28 -10.25 -3.63 -0.50
N PHE A 29 -10.34 -4.85 -1.03
CA PHE A 29 -11.50 -5.73 -0.84
C PHE A 29 -11.07 -7.20 -0.70
N THR A 30 -11.93 -8.01 -0.08
CA THR A 30 -11.70 -9.46 0.04
C THR A 30 -12.50 -10.18 -1.03
N TYR A 31 -11.81 -10.99 -1.85
CA TYR A 31 -12.43 -11.83 -2.86
C TYR A 31 -11.98 -13.28 -2.65
N LEU A 32 -12.95 -14.19 -2.49
CA LEU A 32 -12.70 -15.62 -2.26
C LEU A 32 -11.68 -15.89 -1.14
N GLY A 33 -11.73 -15.08 -0.07
CA GLY A 33 -10.82 -15.18 1.08
C GLY A 33 -9.43 -14.58 0.88
N SER A 34 -9.12 -14.05 -0.31
CA SER A 34 -7.86 -13.34 -0.59
C SER A 34 -8.07 -11.83 -0.60
N LEU A 35 -7.12 -11.10 -0.04
CA LEU A 35 -7.13 -9.64 -0.05
C LEU A 35 -6.61 -9.12 -1.39
N ILE A 36 -7.42 -8.33 -2.09
CA ILE A 36 -7.03 -7.64 -3.31
C ILE A 36 -6.77 -6.17 -2.97
N SER A 37 -5.62 -5.66 -3.40
CA SER A 37 -5.12 -4.31 -3.16
C SER A 37 -4.29 -3.85 -4.37
N PRO A 38 -4.21 -2.56 -4.71
CA PRO A 38 -3.38 -2.01 -5.78
C PRO A 38 -1.90 -2.36 -5.66
N CYS A 39 -1.38 -2.47 -4.42
CA CYS A 39 0.00 -2.91 -4.17
C CYS A 39 0.12 -4.45 -4.13
N GLY A 40 -1.00 -5.16 -4.26
CA GLY A 40 -1.12 -6.60 -4.21
C GLY A 40 -0.95 -7.18 -2.80
N PRO A 41 -1.33 -8.46 -2.61
CA PRO A 41 -1.10 -9.19 -1.37
C PRO A 41 0.39 -9.24 -0.97
N VAL A 42 1.28 -9.15 -1.96
CA VAL A 42 2.73 -9.26 -1.80
C VAL A 42 3.30 -8.10 -0.98
N CYS A 43 2.82 -6.86 -1.18
CA CYS A 43 3.32 -5.71 -0.44
C CYS A 43 2.95 -5.77 1.06
N ASP A 44 1.74 -6.21 1.37
CA ASP A 44 1.30 -6.42 2.75
C ASP A 44 2.11 -7.55 3.41
N GLU A 45 2.38 -8.63 2.67
CA GLU A 45 3.19 -9.74 3.16
C GLU A 45 4.65 -9.33 3.43
N ILE A 46 5.27 -8.60 2.50
CA ILE A 46 6.63 -8.07 2.67
C ILE A 46 6.67 -7.15 3.89
N SER A 47 5.70 -6.25 4.03
CA SER A 47 5.59 -5.33 5.17
C SER A 47 5.46 -6.11 6.49
N ALA A 48 4.62 -7.15 6.52
CA ALA A 48 4.45 -8.00 7.69
C ALA A 48 5.74 -8.76 8.06
N ARG A 49 6.48 -9.28 7.06
CA ARG A 49 7.76 -9.97 7.29
C ARG A 49 8.82 -9.01 7.81
N ILE A 50 8.91 -7.79 7.27
CA ILE A 50 9.81 -6.74 7.76
C ILE A 50 9.47 -6.37 9.22
N GLN A 51 8.18 -6.18 9.55
CA GLN A 51 7.76 -5.87 10.91
C GLN A 51 8.14 -6.98 11.90
N LYS A 52 7.92 -8.25 11.53
CA LYS A 52 8.36 -9.40 12.35
C LYS A 52 9.87 -9.42 12.56
N ALA A 53 10.66 -9.17 11.51
CA ALA A 53 12.12 -9.13 11.63
C ALA A 53 12.60 -7.99 12.53
N ARG A 54 11.99 -6.79 12.41
CA ARG A 54 12.29 -5.64 13.29
C ARG A 54 11.99 -5.94 14.75
N LEU A 55 10.87 -6.59 15.03
CA LEU A 55 10.49 -6.99 16.39
C LEU A 55 11.48 -8.01 16.97
N ALA A 56 11.82 -9.06 16.21
CA ALA A 56 12.81 -10.05 16.62
C ALA A 56 14.18 -9.39 16.90
N PHE A 57 14.60 -8.47 16.04
CA PHE A 57 15.85 -7.74 16.21
C PHE A 57 15.83 -6.81 17.43
N ALA A 58 14.71 -6.13 17.70
CA ALA A 58 14.56 -5.33 18.92
C ALA A 58 14.70 -6.20 20.17
N ASN A 59 14.02 -7.36 20.20
CA ASN A 59 14.11 -8.32 21.29
C ASN A 59 15.55 -8.82 21.52
N LEU A 60 16.27 -9.12 20.44
CA LEU A 60 17.69 -9.48 20.52
C LEU A 60 18.54 -8.31 21.03
N ARG A 61 18.33 -7.08 20.54
CA ARG A 61 19.10 -5.91 21.01
C ARG A 61 19.00 -5.67 22.51
N HIS A 62 17.92 -6.08 23.16
CA HIS A 62 17.79 -6.03 24.63
C HIS A 62 18.65 -7.08 25.34
N LEU A 63 18.83 -8.27 24.74
CA LEU A 63 19.66 -9.34 25.28
C LEU A 63 21.16 -9.05 25.17
N TRP A 64 21.60 -8.44 24.07
CA TRP A 64 23.01 -8.12 23.81
C TRP A 64 23.51 -6.89 24.61
N ARG A 65 22.60 -6.20 25.29
CA ARG A 65 22.91 -5.07 26.20
C ARG A 65 22.95 -5.48 27.68
N ARG A 66 22.82 -6.77 27.99
CA ARG A 66 23.08 -7.33 29.31
C ARG A 66 24.53 -7.77 29.46
#